data_AF-A0A973AUD4-F1
#
_entry.id   AF-A0A973AUD4-F1
#
_cell.length_a   1.000
_cell.length_b   1.000
_cell.length_c   1.000
_cell.angle_alpha   90.00
_cell.angle_beta   90.00
_cell.angle_gamma   90.00
#
_symmetry.space_group_name_H-M   'P 1'
#
loop_
_entity.id
_entity.type
_entity.pdbx_description
1 polymer ?
#
loop_
_entity_poly.entity_id
_entity_poly.type
_entity_poly.pdbx_seq_one_letter_code
_entity_poly.pdbx_strand_id
1 'polypeptide(L)'
;MDNRKIIVSFYLVASLVTWLLSHNFVLWLSTKVYEIRRLPGLKFGLEAIPAIAALVTFVVLLRHPKTNVVLDEVVIELKKVTWPKKEDVVKSTWVVLVCIVFISLILAGFDAMWGKVISYLLS
;
A
#
# COMPACT_ATOMS: atom_id res chain seq x y z
N MET A 1 16.39 20.17 -7.49
CA MET A 1 16.46 18.91 -6.73
C MET A 1 17.11 17.89 -7.64
N ASP A 2 18.29 17.36 -7.28
CA ASP A 2 19.00 16.40 -8.16
C ASP A 2 18.13 15.17 -8.42
N ASN A 3 17.80 14.90 -9.68
CA ASN A 3 16.99 13.74 -10.08
C ASN A 3 17.59 12.43 -9.51
N ARG A 4 18.93 12.37 -9.41
CA ARG A 4 19.66 11.24 -8.80
C ARG A 4 19.25 10.95 -7.35
N LYS A 5 19.02 11.97 -6.51
CA LYS A 5 18.63 11.77 -5.10
C LYS A 5 17.21 11.20 -4.99
N ILE A 6 16.32 11.64 -5.87
CA ILE A 6 14.94 11.16 -5.95
C ILE A 6 14.91 9.70 -6.39
N ILE A 7 15.67 9.35 -7.44
CA ILE A 7 15.78 7.98 -7.97
C ILE A 7 16.32 7.01 -6.91
N VAL A 8 17.38 7.38 -6.18
CA VAL A 8 17.92 6.54 -5.09
C VAL A 8 16.91 6.37 -3.95
N SER A 9 16.15 7.41 -3.62
CA SER A 9 15.07 7.31 -2.63
C SER A 9 13.99 6.31 -3.05
N PHE A 10 13.59 6.30 -4.33
CA PHE A 10 12.63 5.32 -4.85
C PHE A 10 13.16 3.89 -4.77
N TYR A 11 14.45 3.67 -5.09
CA TYR A 11 15.04 2.33 -4.98
C TYR A 11 15.17 1.83 -3.54
N LEU A 12 15.45 2.72 -2.58
CA LEU A 12 15.45 2.37 -1.15
C LEU A 12 14.06 1.94 -0.69
N VAL A 13 13.02 2.66 -1.10
CA VAL A 13 11.63 2.30 -0.79
C VAL A 13 11.25 0.97 -1.43
N ALA A 14 11.60 0.73 -2.70
CA ALA A 14 11.33 -0.53 -3.38
C ALA A 14 12.01 -1.72 -2.66
N SER A 15 13.28 -1.57 -2.27
CA SER A 15 13.99 -2.59 -1.49
C SER A 15 13.35 -2.84 -0.12
N LEU A 16 12.88 -1.78 0.56
CA LEU A 16 12.19 -1.90 1.84
C LEU A 16 10.85 -2.64 1.69
N VAL A 17 10.10 -2.36 0.63
CA VAL A 17 8.85 -3.06 0.31
C VAL A 17 9.13 -4.53 0.00
N THR A 18 10.15 -4.85 -0.79
CA THR A 18 10.57 -6.24 -1.04
C THR A 18 10.95 -6.95 0.25
N TRP A 19 11.68 -6.29 1.16
CA TRP A 19 12.01 -6.84 2.46
C TRP A 19 10.75 -7.10 3.30
N LEU A 20 9.84 -6.13 3.41
CA LEU A 20 8.59 -6.27 4.17
C LEU A 20 7.72 -7.41 3.65
N LEU A 21 7.53 -7.48 2.33
CA LEU A 21 6.75 -8.55 1.70
C LEU A 21 7.41 -9.91 1.92
N SER A 22 8.72 -10.01 1.71
CA SER A 22 9.46 -11.26 1.93
C SER A 22 9.45 -11.69 3.40
N HIS A 23 9.57 -10.74 4.33
CA HIS A 23 9.52 -11.01 5.77
C HIS A 23 8.15 -11.54 6.19
N ASN A 24 7.08 -10.85 5.80
CA ASN A 24 5.71 -11.27 6.11
C ASN A 24 5.35 -12.61 5.46
N PHE A 25 5.84 -12.88 4.25
CA PHE A 25 5.65 -14.16 3.58
C PHE A 25 6.38 -15.31 4.28
N VAL A 26 7.63 -15.11 4.70
CA VAL A 26 8.41 -16.11 5.46
C VAL A 26 7.78 -16.39 6.83
N LEU A 27 7.25 -15.36 7.51
CA LEU A 27 6.51 -15.54 8.77
C LEU A 27 5.20 -16.34 8.56
N TRP A 28 4.46 -16.05 7.50
CA TRP A 28 3.26 -16.80 7.15
C TRP A 28 3.58 -18.27 6.81
N LEU A 29 4.68 -18.53 6.09
CA LEU A 29 5.16 -19.89 5.82
C LEU A 29 5.62 -20.60 7.11
N SER A 30 6.36 -19.89 7.98
CA SER A 30 6.82 -20.43 9.27
C SER A 30 5.69 -20.74 10.24
N THR A 31 4.56 -20.02 10.20
CA THR A 31 3.39 -20.35 11.05
C THR A 31 2.65 -21.58 10.57
N LYS A 32 2.82 -22.01 9.31
CA LYS A 32 2.34 -23.31 8.82
C LYS A 32 3.31 -24.46 9.09
N VAL A 33 4.58 -24.14 9.28
CA VAL A 33 5.67 -25.09 9.54
C VAL A 33 6.04 -25.03 11.04
N TYR A 34 5.18 -25.58 11.89
CA TYR A 34 5.35 -25.54 13.36
C TYR A 34 6.51 -26.41 13.87
N GLU A 35 6.93 -27.43 13.13
CA GLU A 35 7.84 -28.49 13.62
C GLU A 35 9.34 -28.14 13.50
N ILE A 36 9.68 -27.18 12.64
CA ILE A 36 11.07 -26.83 12.30
C ILE A 36 11.66 -25.77 13.26
N ARG A 37 10.84 -25.17 14.14
CA ARG A 37 11.20 -24.06 15.04
C ARG A 37 12.10 -24.44 16.22
N ARG A 38 12.47 -25.73 16.36
CA ARG A 38 13.19 -26.26 17.54
C ARG A 38 14.73 -26.09 17.48
N LEU A 39 15.30 -25.78 16.32
CA LEU A 39 16.75 -25.61 16.14
C LEU A 39 17.14 -24.12 16.07
N PRO A 40 17.98 -23.60 16.99
CA PRO A 40 18.38 -22.20 17.02
C PRO A 40 19.14 -21.74 15.76
N GLY A 41 19.88 -22.65 15.10
CA GLY A 41 20.60 -22.35 13.87
C GLY A 41 19.70 -22.05 12.66
N LEU A 42 18.47 -22.57 12.64
CA LEU A 42 17.57 -22.38 11.50
C LEU A 42 16.86 -21.02 11.53
N LYS A 43 16.77 -20.38 12.70
CA LYS A 43 16.19 -19.02 12.86
C LYS A 43 17.00 -17.98 12.08
N PHE A 44 18.33 -18.06 12.17
CA PHE A 44 19.24 -17.18 11.44
C PHE A 44 19.13 -17.37 9.92
N GLY A 45 18.99 -18.62 9.46
CA GLY A 45 18.82 -18.92 8.03
C GLY A 45 17.51 -18.36 7.46
N LEU A 46 16.41 -18.52 8.19
CA LEU A 46 15.09 -18.01 7.78
C LEU A 46 15.03 -16.48 7.75
N GLU A 47 15.76 -15.80 8.64
CA GLU A 47 15.83 -14.33 8.68
C GLU A 47 16.82 -13.73 7.68
N ALA A 48 17.87 -14.48 7.30
CA ALA A 48 18.84 -14.05 6.30
C ALA A 48 18.27 -14.03 4.86
N ILE A 49 17.38 -14.97 4.52
CA ILE A 49 16.77 -15.07 3.18
C ILE A 49 16.09 -13.77 2.72
N PRO A 50 15.16 -13.16 3.50
CA PRO A 50 14.51 -11.91 3.10
C PRO A 50 15.49 -10.72 3.02
N ALA A 51 16.50 -10.69 3.89
CA ALA A 51 17.52 -9.64 3.87
C ALA A 51 18.39 -9.72 2.61
N ILE A 52 18.80 -10.92 2.21
CA ILE A 52 19.59 -11.16 1.00
C ILE A 52 18.75 -10.84 -0.24
N ALA A 53 17.49 -11.29 -0.29
CA ALA A 53 16.60 -10.99 -1.41
C ALA A 53 16.40 -9.48 -1.60
N ALA A 54 16.25 -8.73 -0.52
CA ALA A 54 16.15 -7.27 -0.56
C ALA A 54 17.43 -6.62 -1.10
N LEU A 55 18.60 -7.04 -0.60
CA LEU A 55 19.90 -6.51 -1.02
C LEU A 55 20.16 -6.80 -2.51
N VAL A 56 19.89 -8.02 -2.97
CA VAL A 56 20.01 -8.40 -4.39
C VAL A 56 19.09 -7.54 -5.25
N THR A 57 17.83 -7.37 -4.84
CA THR A 57 16.85 -6.55 -5.57
C THR A 57 17.31 -5.10 -5.68
N PHE A 58 17.85 -4.54 -4.59
CA PHE A 58 18.40 -3.18 -4.58
C PHE A 58 19.56 -3.01 -5.56
N VAL A 59 20.52 -3.95 -5.58
CA VAL A 59 21.69 -3.89 -6.47
C VAL A 59 21.28 -4.06 -7.94
N VAL A 60 20.36 -4.98 -8.23
CA VAL A 60 19.87 -5.22 -9.59
C VAL A 60 19.15 -3.99 -10.14
N LEU A 61 18.30 -3.34 -9.33
CA LEU A 61 17.57 -2.13 -9.73
C LEU A 61 18.52 -0.97 -10.06
N LEU A 62 19.59 -0.78 -9.27
CA LEU A 62 20.58 0.27 -9.52
C LEU A 62 21.38 0.06 -10.82
N ARG A 63 21.62 -1.20 -11.20
CA ARG A 63 22.43 -1.53 -12.38
C ARG A 63 21.64 -1.50 -13.69
N HIS A 64 20.32 -1.59 -13.66
CA HIS A 64 19.53 -1.64 -14.89
C HIS A 64 19.36 -0.25 -15.53
N PRO A 65 19.91 -0.01 -16.74
CA PRO A 65 19.82 1.30 -17.39
C PRO A 65 18.38 1.63 -17.82
N LYS A 66 17.58 0.62 -18.18
CA LYS A 66 16.17 0.80 -18.58
C LYS A 66 15.33 1.41 -17.46
N THR A 67 15.54 0.97 -16.21
CA THR A 67 14.79 1.46 -15.05
C THR A 67 15.14 2.91 -14.73
N ASN A 68 16.42 3.27 -14.85
CA ASN A 68 16.87 4.65 -14.61
C ASN A 68 16.26 5.64 -15.60
N VAL A 69 16.13 5.25 -16.88
CA VAL A 69 15.50 6.10 -17.92
C VAL A 69 14.02 6.32 -17.61
N VAL A 70 13.28 5.25 -17.33
CA VAL A 70 11.84 5.36 -17.00
C VAL A 70 11.60 6.21 -15.75
N LEU A 71 12.43 6.07 -14.71
CA LEU A 71 12.28 6.89 -13.50
C LEU A 71 12.58 8.37 -13.77
N ASP A 72 13.54 8.69 -14.63
CA ASP A 72 13.83 10.07 -15.00
C ASP A 72 12.66 10.69 -15.79
N GLU A 73 12.07 9.94 -16.73
CA GLU A 73 10.86 10.33 -17.45
C GLU A 73 9.68 10.58 -16.49
N VAL A 74 9.44 9.68 -15.53
CA VAL A 74 8.38 9.85 -14.52
C VAL A 74 8.64 11.09 -13.66
N VAL A 75 9.87 11.36 -13.24
CA VAL A 75 10.19 12.57 -12.46
C VAL A 75 9.95 13.84 -13.29
N ILE A 76 10.26 13.82 -14.58
CA ILE A 76 9.97 14.94 -15.50
C ILE A 76 8.46 15.14 -15.64
N GLU A 77 7.70 14.06 -15.80
CA GLU A 77 6.25 14.14 -15.97
C GLU A 77 5.53 14.57 -14.69
N LEU A 78 5.98 14.08 -13.52
CA LEU A 78 5.46 14.50 -12.22
C LEU A 78 5.69 16.00 -11.94
N LYS A 79 6.73 16.61 -12.50
CA LYS A 79 6.95 18.08 -12.41
C LYS A 79 5.92 18.86 -13.22
N LYS A 80 5.30 18.26 -14.23
CA LYS A 80 4.24 18.89 -15.03
C LYS A 80 2.86 18.79 -14.36
N VAL A 81 2.71 17.91 -13.36
CA VAL A 81 1.45 17.76 -12.63
C VAL A 81 1.19 19.02 -11.80
N THR A 82 0.21 19.81 -12.23
CA THR A 82 -0.26 20.98 -11.50
C THR A 82 -1.27 20.54 -10.44
N TRP A 83 -0.87 20.55 -9.18
CA TRP A 83 -1.78 20.24 -8.08
C TRP A 83 -2.78 21.39 -7.85
N PRO A 84 -4.07 21.08 -7.64
CA PRO A 84 -5.08 22.09 -7.36
C PRO A 84 -4.78 22.81 -6.04
N LYS A 85 -5.24 24.06 -5.92
CA LYS A 85 -5.09 24.81 -4.68
C LYS A 85 -5.92 24.16 -3.57
N LYS A 86 -5.46 24.29 -2.32
CA LYS A 86 -6.12 23.72 -1.14
C LYS A 86 -7.60 24.09 -1.04
N GLU A 87 -7.94 25.31 -1.44
CA GLU A 87 -9.32 25.82 -1.46
C GLU A 87 -10.24 25.01 -2.38
N ASP A 88 -9.77 24.61 -3.57
CA ASP A 88 -10.57 23.87 -4.55
C ASP A 88 -10.80 22.42 -4.09
N VAL A 89 -9.79 21.84 -3.45
CA VAL A 89 -9.88 20.51 -2.84
C VAL A 89 -10.91 20.50 -1.70
N VAL A 90 -10.88 21.51 -0.82
CA VAL A 90 -11.83 21.61 0.30
C VAL A 90 -13.26 21.82 -0.21
N LYS A 91 -13.45 22.69 -1.21
CA LYS A 91 -14.77 22.91 -1.83
C LYS A 91 -15.33 21.62 -2.43
N SER A 92 -14.50 20.86 -3.15
CA SER A 92 -14.92 19.60 -3.77
C SER A 92 -15.27 18.53 -2.73
N THR A 93 -14.46 18.39 -1.67
CA THR A 93 -14.73 17.44 -0.57
C THR A 93 -15.99 17.80 0.20
N TRP A 94 -16.28 19.09 0.38
CA TRP A 94 -17.51 19.55 1.04
C TRP A 94 -18.76 19.09 0.30
N VAL A 95 -18.78 19.18 -1.02
CA VAL A 95 -19.89 18.67 -1.85
C VAL A 95 -20.08 17.18 -1.63
N VAL A 96 -19.00 16.40 -1.64
CA VAL A 96 -19.05 14.95 -1.41
C VAL A 96 -19.57 14.62 -0.01
N LEU A 97 -19.14 15.35 1.01
CA LEU A 97 -19.64 15.20 2.39
C LEU A 97 -21.15 15.39 2.47
N VAL A 98 -21.68 16.45 1.86
CA VAL A 98 -23.12 16.71 1.83
C VAL A 98 -23.87 15.59 1.10
N CYS A 99 -23.35 15.11 -0.03
CA CYS A 99 -23.91 13.97 -0.75
C CYS A 99 -23.97 12.70 0.11
N ILE A 100 -22.89 12.39 0.83
CA ILE A 100 -22.82 11.21 1.71
C ILE A 100 -23.85 11.32 2.83
N VAL A 101 -23.98 12.48 3.46
CA VAL A 101 -24.98 12.70 4.52
C VAL A 101 -26.40 12.46 3.98
N PHE A 102 -26.73 13.03 2.82
CA PHE A 102 -28.04 12.81 2.19
C PHE A 102 -28.32 11.34 1.88
N ILE A 103 -27.38 10.64 1.26
CA ILE A 103 -27.53 9.22 0.91
C ILE A 103 -27.66 8.38 2.19
N SER A 104 -26.85 8.66 3.22
CA SER A 104 -26.90 7.95 4.49
C SER A 104 -28.24 8.12 5.21
N LEU A 105 -28.85 9.30 5.15
CA LEU A 105 -30.15 9.57 5.75
C LEU A 105 -31.26 8.78 5.06
N ILE A 106 -31.22 8.73 3.72
CA ILE A 106 -32.18 7.95 2.92
C ILE A 106 -32.03 6.47 3.25
N LEU A 107 -30.81 5.93 3.24
CA LEU A 107 -30.52 4.54 3.58
C LEU A 107 -30.99 4.19 5.01
N ALA A 108 -30.68 5.03 6.00
CA ALA A 108 -31.14 4.83 7.37
C ALA A 108 -32.68 4.81 7.46
N GLY A 109 -33.36 5.64 6.67
CA GLY A 109 -34.81 5.62 6.53
C GLY A 109 -35.32 4.29 5.96
N PHE A 110 -34.70 3.79 4.90
CA PHE A 110 -35.03 2.49 4.31
C PHE A 110 -34.76 1.34 5.29
N ASP A 111 -33.63 1.33 5.99
CA ASP A 111 -33.28 0.29 6.96
C ASP A 111 -34.31 0.25 8.11
N ALA A 112 -34.73 1.41 8.61
CA ALA A 112 -35.76 1.51 9.65
C ALA A 112 -37.15 1.06 9.14
N MET A 113 -37.50 1.41 7.89
CA MET A 113 -38.76 1.00 7.28
C MET A 113 -38.80 -0.51 7.10
N TRP A 114 -37.78 -1.11 6.49
CA TRP A 114 -37.69 -2.56 6.28
C TRP A 114 -37.63 -3.33 7.59
N GLY A 115 -36.89 -2.83 8.59
CA GLY A 115 -36.87 -3.43 9.93
C GLY A 115 -38.27 -3.52 10.54
N LYS A 116 -39.08 -2.46 10.42
CA LYS A 116 -40.47 -2.46 10.87
C LYS A 116 -41.34 -3.44 10.08
N VAL A 117 -41.22 -3.45 8.75
CA VAL A 117 -41.98 -4.38 7.88
C VAL A 117 -41.68 -5.83 8.22
N ILE A 118 -40.40 -6.18 8.36
CA ILE A 118 -39.98 -7.54 8.73
C ILE A 118 -40.48 -7.89 10.13
N SER A 119 -40.38 -6.98 11.11
CA SER A 119 -40.87 -7.24 12.47
C SER A 119 -42.38 -7.45 12.54
N TYR A 120 -43.15 -6.77 11.69
CA TYR A 120 -44.60 -6.94 11.59
C TYR A 120 -44.98 -8.28 10.94
N LEU A 121 -44.19 -8.73 9.96
CA LEU A 121 -44.43 -9.98 9.23
C LEU A 121 -44.00 -11.24 10.01
N LEU A 122 -43.05 -11.08 10.93
CA LEU A 122 -42.56 -12.16 11.81
C LEU A 122 -43.34 -12.25 13.14
N SER A 123 -44.30 -11.35 13.35
CA SER A 123 -45.32 -11.41 14.40
C SER A 123 -46.60 -12.08 13.90
#